data_AF-A0AA41EF24-F1
#
_entry.id   AF-A0AA41EF24-F1
#
_cell.length_a   1.000
_cell.length_b   1.000
_cell.length_c   1.000
_cell.angle_alpha   90.00
_cell.angle_beta   90.00
_cell.angle_gamma   90.00
#
_symmetry.space_group_name_H-M   'P 1'
#
loop_
_entity.id
_entity.type
_entity.pdbx_description
1 polymer ?
#
loop_
_entity_poly.entity_id
_entity_poly.type
_entity_poly.pdbx_seq_one_letter_code
_entity_poly.pdbx_strand_id
1 'polypeptide(L)'
;MNQYSDDHPHSLLAVHRRWAFYALQRLALHDLSLNPILFENGFKFLIVVGDVGPRLTSIEAHFHEKIQPVTADISIAASAPPGFAPVVTTATLRDDMWSTYVPLSVSNLNQMLALIDKSVPKGGIDYINDTDRWQFQHFGIDDIGRQAVRDASAVLGIVDEIDFLEVTAPEPDAERLEKRFADNFAIETRHVFPATSSDLRRLVERDEDTWRSFVAGRGERTTKIDEPKLAPIRFECLYDTRDDGPIQLAELLTLYDVVNIVPGQDTTWLQRHQLSLADLEVMAAMGRIKLVLPNTIRQYPEELIQAAISHSDENVVLSRDLATRGIQNGEKKDPLLYGPFTTDERTSLLRHLHQGAPDDAFKKLLSAYSSSFVQHGLEYAVRGANAGYRIGIGAFLGEVLYQLQGIDARVEMSVLGAAMEWSMGLGAAYVPRQMGGFDETHNASIIASHVSRSRFVPAEPLANRMHTVVSGLLAVTDVPPLEVAKSFTSNTISRFRHVAMGLVSGPSNVDELSGLVKKLNDDVRAFERRRERLSKWSIDTALVGLAGKLLMDPLDAKIGPWTSYFSSLIAGYLYNALKNSKAFEVVGGMSREVIDLFIGLALAPSNDSVIMSRTQNILKR
;
A
#
# COMPACT_ATOMS: atom_id res chain seq x y z
N MET A 1 -45.72 16.02 -6.97
CA MET A 1 -46.01 16.56 -8.31
C MET A 1 -46.29 18.06 -8.13
N ASN A 2 -45.43 18.87 -8.74
CA ASN A 2 -45.45 20.33 -8.93
C ASN A 2 -45.43 21.25 -7.70
N GLN A 3 -44.21 21.61 -7.27
CA GLN A 3 -43.76 23.00 -7.16
C GLN A 3 -42.22 23.02 -6.99
N TYR A 4 -41.49 22.93 -8.10
CA TYR A 4 -40.10 23.36 -8.17
C TYR A 4 -40.00 24.28 -9.38
N SER A 5 -40.32 25.54 -9.11
CA SER A 5 -40.03 26.68 -9.97
C SER A 5 -39.02 27.51 -9.18
N ASP A 6 -37.77 27.07 -9.23
CA ASP A 6 -36.63 27.95 -9.01
C ASP A 6 -35.54 27.45 -9.96
N ASP A 7 -35.01 28.35 -10.78
CA ASP A 7 -33.97 28.13 -11.80
C ASP A 7 -32.60 27.76 -11.19
N HIS A 8 -32.59 27.11 -10.02
CA HIS A 8 -31.40 26.65 -9.35
C HIS A 8 -31.39 25.11 -9.35
N PRO A 9 -30.36 24.47 -9.93
CA PRO A 9 -30.24 23.03 -9.85
C PRO A 9 -30.22 22.64 -8.37
N HIS A 10 -31.05 21.67 -7.99
CA HIS A 10 -31.13 21.16 -6.63
C HIS A 10 -29.75 20.70 -6.16
N SER A 11 -29.44 21.01 -4.89
CA SER A 11 -28.16 20.81 -4.20
C SER A 11 -27.59 19.38 -4.17
N LEU A 12 -28.34 18.40 -4.68
CA LEU A 12 -27.92 17.00 -4.75
C LEU A 12 -27.67 16.53 -6.17
N LEU A 13 -28.09 17.28 -7.20
CA LEU A 13 -27.98 16.83 -8.59
C LEU A 13 -26.51 16.62 -8.99
N ALA A 14 -25.63 17.55 -8.60
CA ALA A 14 -24.20 17.45 -8.88
C ALA A 14 -23.57 16.22 -8.20
N VAL A 15 -23.96 15.94 -6.96
CA VAL A 15 -23.48 14.79 -6.17
C VAL A 15 -24.01 13.47 -6.74
N HIS A 16 -25.30 13.41 -7.09
CA HIS A 16 -25.91 12.21 -7.66
C HIS A 16 -25.32 11.87 -9.05
N ARG A 17 -25.04 12.88 -9.89
CA ARG A 17 -24.35 12.66 -11.17
C ARG A 17 -22.99 12.01 -10.97
N ARG A 18 -22.24 12.42 -9.94
CA ARG A 18 -20.93 11.84 -9.60
C ARG A 18 -21.05 10.41 -9.11
N TRP A 19 -22.03 10.13 -8.27
CA TRP A 19 -22.30 8.77 -7.80
C TRP A 19 -22.75 7.84 -8.93
N ALA A 20 -23.52 8.34 -9.89
CA ALA A 20 -23.86 7.60 -11.10
C ALA A 20 -22.63 7.32 -11.98
N PHE A 21 -21.71 8.28 -12.08
CA PHE A 21 -20.43 8.08 -12.76
C PHE A 21 -19.53 7.06 -12.04
N TYR A 22 -19.46 7.08 -10.71
CA TYR A 22 -18.80 6.04 -9.94
C TYR A 22 -19.42 4.66 -10.18
N ALA A 23 -20.76 4.56 -10.20
CA ALA A 23 -21.47 3.31 -10.47
C ALA A 23 -21.15 2.77 -11.88
N LEU A 24 -21.04 3.65 -12.88
CA LEU A 24 -20.58 3.31 -14.23
C LEU A 24 -19.17 2.70 -14.21
N GLN A 25 -18.21 3.36 -13.56
CA GLN A 25 -16.83 2.88 -13.47
C GLN A 25 -16.75 1.51 -12.77
N ARG A 26 -17.51 1.34 -11.69
CA ARG A 26 -17.58 0.07 -10.94
C ARG A 26 -18.14 -1.07 -11.80
N LEU A 27 -19.19 -0.80 -12.59
CA LEU A 27 -19.75 -1.78 -13.51
C LEU A 27 -18.74 -2.14 -14.61
N ALA A 28 -18.06 -1.15 -15.17
CA ALA A 28 -17.07 -1.33 -16.23
C ALA A 28 -15.84 -2.12 -15.77
N LEU A 29 -15.41 -1.95 -14.51
CA LEU A 29 -14.36 -2.76 -13.90
C LEU A 29 -14.86 -4.18 -13.60
N HIS A 30 -16.06 -4.34 -13.04
CA HIS A 30 -16.59 -5.65 -12.70
C HIS A 30 -16.74 -6.56 -13.94
N ASP A 31 -17.18 -6.00 -15.07
CA ASP A 31 -17.38 -6.74 -16.31
C ASP A 31 -16.63 -6.08 -17.47
N LEU A 32 -15.38 -6.52 -17.65
CA LEU A 32 -14.49 -6.05 -18.72
C LEU A 32 -14.99 -6.37 -20.13
N SER A 33 -16.08 -7.14 -20.30
CA SER A 33 -16.72 -7.34 -21.61
C SER A 33 -17.65 -6.18 -21.99
N LEU A 34 -18.04 -5.34 -21.03
CA LEU A 34 -18.96 -4.22 -21.25
C LEU A 34 -18.20 -2.94 -21.60
N ASN A 35 -18.85 -2.09 -22.40
CA ASN A 35 -18.43 -0.71 -22.64
C ASN A 35 -19.60 0.25 -22.33
N PRO A 36 -19.95 0.39 -21.05
CA PRO A 36 -21.17 1.09 -20.67
C PRO A 36 -21.04 2.62 -20.86
N ILE A 37 -22.17 3.29 -21.09
CA ILE A 37 -22.25 4.75 -21.24
C ILE A 37 -23.32 5.30 -20.29
N LEU A 38 -23.01 6.39 -19.58
CA LEU A 38 -23.94 7.05 -18.68
C LEU A 38 -24.77 8.12 -19.41
N PHE A 39 -26.06 8.14 -19.10
CA PHE A 39 -27.02 9.14 -19.54
C PHE A 39 -27.78 9.71 -18.35
N GLU A 40 -28.32 10.92 -18.51
CA GLU A 40 -29.10 11.62 -17.50
C GLU A 40 -30.39 12.24 -18.06
N ASN A 41 -31.39 12.36 -17.18
CA ASN A 41 -32.61 13.13 -17.37
C ASN A 41 -33.05 13.69 -16.01
N GLY A 42 -32.56 14.89 -15.67
CA GLY A 42 -32.72 15.43 -14.32
C GLY A 42 -32.06 14.53 -13.27
N PHE A 43 -32.81 14.11 -12.26
CA PHE A 43 -32.35 13.21 -11.20
C PHE A 43 -32.32 11.72 -11.57
N LYS A 44 -32.71 11.37 -12.79
CA LYS A 44 -32.72 9.99 -13.27
C LYS A 44 -31.48 9.71 -14.10
N PHE A 45 -30.76 8.67 -13.74
CA PHE A 45 -29.56 8.23 -14.43
C PHE A 45 -29.78 6.86 -15.08
N LEU A 46 -29.16 6.67 -16.24
CA LEU A 46 -29.27 5.45 -17.01
C LEU A 46 -27.90 5.02 -17.50
N ILE A 47 -27.49 3.80 -17.18
CA ILE A 47 -26.27 3.20 -17.72
C ILE A 47 -26.67 2.25 -18.85
N VAL A 48 -26.23 2.59 -20.07
CA VAL A 48 -26.50 1.81 -21.27
C VAL A 48 -25.35 0.84 -21.52
N VAL A 49 -25.64 -0.46 -21.52
CA VAL A 49 -24.64 -1.54 -21.69
C VAL A 49 -24.60 -2.13 -23.11
N GLY A 50 -25.51 -1.70 -24.00
CA GLY A 50 -25.65 -2.23 -25.35
C GLY A 50 -26.45 -3.56 -25.40
N ASP A 51 -26.46 -4.21 -26.56
CA ASP A 51 -27.12 -5.50 -26.75
C ASP A 51 -26.28 -6.64 -26.16
N VAL A 52 -26.58 -6.97 -24.91
CA VAL A 52 -25.99 -8.08 -24.16
C VAL A 52 -26.91 -9.32 -24.11
N GLY A 53 -28.02 -9.28 -24.86
CA GLY A 53 -29.03 -10.33 -24.91
C GLY A 53 -29.53 -10.76 -23.52
N PRO A 54 -29.58 -12.06 -23.20
CA PRO A 54 -30.14 -12.56 -21.94
C PRO A 54 -29.32 -12.20 -20.69
N ARG A 55 -28.08 -11.69 -20.85
CA ARG A 55 -27.25 -11.26 -19.71
C ARG A 55 -27.75 -9.97 -19.07
N LEU A 56 -28.64 -9.21 -19.73
CA LEU A 56 -29.12 -7.92 -19.22
C LEU A 56 -29.69 -8.06 -17.81
N THR A 57 -30.55 -9.05 -17.58
CA THR A 57 -31.18 -9.29 -16.27
C THR A 57 -30.17 -9.65 -15.18
N SER A 58 -29.12 -10.42 -15.49
CA SER A 58 -28.10 -10.76 -14.49
C SER A 58 -27.17 -9.57 -14.19
N ILE A 59 -26.87 -8.74 -15.18
CA ILE A 59 -26.10 -7.51 -15.01
C ILE A 59 -26.90 -6.52 -14.15
N GLU A 60 -28.18 -6.33 -14.44
CA GLU A 60 -29.08 -5.45 -13.68
C GLU A 60 -29.21 -5.90 -12.22
N ALA A 61 -29.44 -7.20 -11.98
CA ALA A 61 -29.52 -7.75 -10.63
C ALA A 61 -28.21 -7.53 -9.85
N HIS A 62 -27.06 -7.80 -10.45
CA HIS A 62 -25.76 -7.57 -9.81
C HIS A 62 -25.52 -6.07 -9.53
N PHE A 63 -25.88 -5.21 -10.48
CA PHE A 63 -25.73 -3.77 -10.33
C PHE A 63 -26.52 -3.25 -9.14
N HIS A 64 -27.80 -3.61 -9.03
CA HIS A 64 -28.66 -3.21 -7.91
C HIS A 64 -28.16 -3.76 -6.56
N GLU A 65 -27.63 -4.99 -6.52
CA GLU A 65 -27.20 -5.60 -5.26
C GLU A 65 -25.83 -5.11 -4.77
N LYS A 66 -24.88 -4.88 -5.69
CA LYS A 66 -23.45 -4.70 -5.34
C LYS A 66 -22.86 -3.35 -5.71
N ILE A 67 -23.50 -2.57 -6.58
CA ILE A 67 -22.89 -1.38 -7.18
C ILE A 67 -23.70 -0.11 -6.90
N GLN A 68 -25.03 -0.17 -7.01
CA GLN A 68 -25.88 1.02 -6.97
C GLN A 68 -25.75 1.77 -5.63
N PRO A 69 -25.39 3.06 -5.65
CA PRO A 69 -25.54 3.94 -4.50
C PRO A 69 -27.02 4.08 -4.11
N VAL A 70 -27.33 3.85 -2.83
CA VAL A 70 -28.71 3.82 -2.29
C VAL A 70 -29.49 5.12 -2.58
N THR A 71 -28.79 6.24 -2.67
CA THR A 71 -29.34 7.59 -2.79
C THR A 71 -29.50 8.07 -4.24
N ALA A 72 -28.99 7.33 -5.23
CA ALA A 72 -29.04 7.73 -6.65
C ALA A 72 -29.99 6.83 -7.46
N ASP A 73 -30.94 7.45 -8.17
CA ASP A 73 -31.86 6.76 -9.10
C ASP A 73 -31.12 6.39 -10.39
N ILE A 74 -30.56 5.18 -10.44
CA ILE A 74 -29.77 4.66 -11.56
C ILE A 74 -30.37 3.35 -12.03
N SER A 75 -30.55 3.22 -13.34
CA SER A 75 -31.05 2.00 -13.99
C SER A 75 -30.09 1.50 -15.07
N ILE A 76 -30.17 0.21 -15.42
CA ILE A 76 -29.42 -0.40 -16.52
C ILE A 76 -30.35 -0.61 -17.72
N ALA A 77 -29.89 -0.31 -18.94
CA ALA A 77 -30.65 -0.63 -20.15
C ALA A 77 -29.76 -1.02 -21.34
N ALA A 78 -30.37 -1.64 -22.34
CA ALA A 78 -29.69 -1.95 -23.62
C ALA A 78 -29.55 -0.72 -24.54
N SER A 79 -30.46 0.26 -24.42
CA SER A 79 -30.43 1.49 -25.23
C SER A 79 -31.02 2.67 -24.44
N ALA A 80 -30.59 3.90 -24.79
CA ALA A 80 -31.11 5.12 -24.17
C ALA A 80 -32.48 5.50 -24.76
N PRO A 81 -33.53 5.70 -23.94
CA PRO A 81 -34.81 6.20 -24.41
C PRO A 81 -34.75 7.70 -24.75
N PRO A 82 -35.71 8.23 -25.52
CA PRO A 82 -35.78 9.66 -25.83
C PRO A 82 -35.81 10.53 -24.56
N GLY A 83 -35.08 11.65 -24.59
CA GLY A 83 -35.01 12.61 -23.48
C GLY A 83 -33.85 12.39 -22.50
N PHE A 84 -33.08 11.31 -22.65
CA PHE A 84 -31.83 11.11 -21.93
C PHE A 84 -30.66 11.70 -22.72
N ALA A 85 -29.85 12.55 -22.07
CA ALA A 85 -28.64 13.13 -22.63
C ALA A 85 -27.40 12.36 -22.15
N PRO A 86 -26.39 12.14 -23.01
CA PRO A 86 -25.14 11.49 -22.58
C PRO A 86 -24.40 12.37 -21.57
N VAL A 87 -23.92 11.75 -20.50
CA VAL A 87 -23.07 12.41 -19.51
C VAL A 87 -21.62 12.21 -19.95
N VAL A 88 -20.93 13.32 -20.25
CA VAL A 88 -19.50 13.31 -20.53
C VAL A 88 -18.76 13.82 -19.30
N THR A 89 -18.12 12.90 -18.59
CA THR A 89 -17.24 13.21 -17.46
C THR A 89 -15.83 12.76 -17.82
N THR A 90 -14.85 13.62 -17.58
CA THR A 90 -13.43 13.26 -17.70
C THR A 90 -12.83 13.30 -16.32
N ALA A 91 -12.63 12.12 -15.71
CA ALA A 91 -11.96 12.02 -14.43
C ALA A 91 -10.47 12.36 -14.58
N THR A 92 -9.95 13.22 -13.72
CA THR A 92 -8.51 13.42 -13.60
C THR A 92 -7.92 12.45 -12.58
N LEU A 93 -6.61 12.24 -12.64
CA LEU A 93 -5.93 11.42 -11.63
C LEU A 93 -6.03 12.03 -10.23
N ARG A 94 -6.11 13.36 -10.15
CA ARG A 94 -6.35 14.07 -8.89
C ARG A 94 -7.73 13.73 -8.34
N ASP A 95 -8.76 13.67 -9.19
CA ASP A 95 -10.13 13.31 -8.78
C ASP A 95 -10.20 11.87 -8.27
N ASP A 96 -9.52 10.93 -8.91
CA ASP A 96 -9.43 9.54 -8.43
C ASP A 96 -8.75 9.45 -7.06
N MET A 97 -7.64 10.16 -6.87
CA MET A 97 -6.88 10.15 -5.61
C MET A 97 -7.65 10.79 -4.45
N TRP A 98 -8.41 11.86 -4.71
CA TRP A 98 -9.31 12.46 -3.73
C TRP A 98 -10.66 11.76 -3.64
N SER A 99 -10.90 10.73 -4.46
CA SER A 99 -12.15 9.98 -4.47
C SER A 99 -13.38 10.87 -4.68
N THR A 100 -13.21 11.87 -5.54
CA THR A 100 -14.14 12.94 -5.88
C THR A 100 -15.50 12.46 -6.41
N TYR A 101 -15.58 11.21 -6.88
CA TYR A 101 -16.81 10.59 -7.38
C TYR A 101 -17.39 9.52 -6.45
N VAL A 102 -16.64 9.10 -5.42
CA VAL A 102 -17.03 7.98 -4.55
C VAL A 102 -18.10 8.44 -3.57
N PRO A 103 -19.19 7.69 -3.38
CA PRO A 103 -20.11 7.92 -2.26
C PRO A 103 -19.38 7.74 -0.93
N LEU A 104 -19.30 8.81 -0.13
CA LEU A 104 -18.61 8.82 1.16
C LEU A 104 -19.60 8.73 2.32
N SER A 105 -19.22 8.01 3.38
CA SER A 105 -19.88 8.17 4.68
C SER A 105 -19.57 9.57 5.24
N VAL A 106 -20.44 10.08 6.12
CA VAL A 106 -20.21 11.36 6.81
C VAL A 106 -18.84 11.39 7.50
N SER A 107 -18.41 10.28 8.09
CA SER A 107 -17.08 10.15 8.71
C SER A 107 -15.95 10.33 7.69
N ASN A 108 -16.01 9.62 6.56
CA ASN A 108 -14.97 9.70 5.53
C ASN A 108 -14.97 11.08 4.86
N LEU A 109 -16.14 11.66 4.60
CA LEU A 109 -16.28 13.01 4.06
C LEU A 109 -15.54 14.03 4.94
N ASN A 110 -15.79 13.99 6.26
CA ASN A 110 -15.15 14.91 7.20
C ASN A 110 -13.63 14.68 7.35
N GLN A 111 -13.20 13.42 7.32
CA GLN A 111 -11.77 13.09 7.30
C GLN A 111 -11.08 13.63 6.04
N MET A 112 -11.74 13.51 4.88
CA MET A 112 -11.23 13.98 3.59
C MET A 112 -11.15 15.50 3.54
N LEU A 113 -12.16 16.22 4.04
CA LEU A 113 -12.12 17.69 4.11
C LEU A 113 -10.88 18.17 4.87
N ALA A 114 -10.63 17.60 6.05
CA ALA A 114 -9.46 17.92 6.84
C ALA A 114 -8.15 17.59 6.10
N LEU A 115 -8.11 16.48 5.35
CA LEU A 115 -6.92 16.06 4.63
C LEU A 115 -6.64 16.91 3.38
N ILE A 116 -7.67 17.37 2.67
CA ILE A 116 -7.55 18.14 1.43
C ILE A 116 -6.91 19.50 1.68
N ASP A 117 -7.33 20.22 2.72
CA ASP A 117 -6.80 21.54 3.05
C ASP A 117 -6.48 21.65 4.55
N LYS A 118 -5.25 22.05 4.84
CA LYS A 118 -4.75 22.24 6.21
C LYS A 118 -5.46 23.37 6.97
N SER A 119 -6.08 24.28 6.23
CA SER A 119 -6.81 25.46 6.73
C SER A 119 -8.26 25.14 7.09
N VAL A 120 -8.76 23.95 6.72
CA VAL A 120 -10.07 23.48 7.19
C VAL A 120 -10.02 23.39 8.72
N PRO A 121 -10.95 24.07 9.42
CA PRO A 121 -11.00 24.05 10.86
C PRO A 121 -11.63 22.76 11.37
N LYS A 122 -11.47 22.52 12.67
CA LYS A 122 -12.16 21.42 13.34
C LYS A 122 -13.67 21.65 13.29
N GLY A 123 -14.39 20.70 12.73
CA GLY A 123 -15.84 20.75 12.54
C GLY A 123 -16.36 19.49 11.84
N GLY A 124 -17.60 19.55 11.39
CA GLY A 124 -18.25 18.47 10.67
C GLY A 124 -19.23 18.99 9.62
N ILE A 125 -19.11 18.55 8.38
CA ILE A 125 -20.13 18.70 7.33
C ILE A 125 -21.10 17.54 7.35
N ASP A 126 -22.38 17.82 7.12
CA ASP A 126 -23.43 16.84 6.84
C ASP A 126 -24.49 17.45 5.91
N TYR A 127 -25.29 16.60 5.27
CA TYR A 127 -26.46 17.04 4.50
C TYR A 127 -27.72 16.90 5.36
N ILE A 128 -28.37 18.02 5.64
CA ILE A 128 -29.58 18.06 6.46
C ILE A 128 -30.80 17.90 5.56
N ASN A 129 -31.38 16.70 5.56
CA ASN A 129 -32.55 16.37 4.72
C ASN A 129 -33.78 17.25 5.00
N ASP A 130 -33.94 17.73 6.23
CA ASP A 130 -35.09 18.58 6.59
C ASP A 130 -35.02 19.98 5.96
N THR A 131 -33.81 20.46 5.66
CA THR A 131 -33.57 21.80 5.11
C THR A 131 -33.01 21.78 3.68
N ASP A 132 -32.77 20.59 3.13
CA ASP A 132 -32.16 20.34 1.83
C ASP A 132 -30.82 21.09 1.60
N ARG A 133 -30.01 21.19 2.66
CA ARG A 133 -28.78 21.98 2.66
C ARG A 133 -27.61 21.25 3.29
N TRP A 134 -26.42 21.55 2.77
CA TRP A 134 -25.16 21.20 3.39
C TRP A 134 -24.91 22.13 4.59
N GLN A 135 -24.61 21.55 5.75
CA GLN A 135 -24.31 22.30 6.96
C GLN A 135 -22.95 21.89 7.50
N PHE A 136 -22.08 22.89 7.76
CA PHE A 136 -20.82 22.71 8.46
C PHE A 136 -20.93 23.22 9.90
N GLN A 137 -20.86 22.31 10.85
CA GLN A 137 -20.82 22.60 12.28
C GLN A 137 -19.38 22.90 12.72
N HIS A 138 -19.17 24.01 13.43
CA HIS A 138 -17.83 24.47 13.83
C HIS A 138 -17.80 25.08 15.24
N PHE A 139 -16.60 25.26 15.80
CA PHE A 139 -16.36 25.77 17.16
C PHE A 139 -15.74 27.18 17.15
N GLY A 140 -16.24 28.06 16.29
CA GLY A 140 -15.60 29.33 15.91
C GLY A 140 -14.73 29.21 14.66
N ILE A 141 -15.04 30.00 13.62
CA ILE A 141 -14.39 29.97 12.30
C ILE A 141 -14.27 31.39 11.75
N ASP A 142 -13.14 31.70 11.12
CA ASP A 142 -12.92 32.95 10.39
C ASP A 142 -13.26 32.79 8.89
N ASP A 143 -13.17 33.88 8.12
CA ASP A 143 -13.49 33.84 6.68
C ASP A 143 -12.53 32.94 5.89
N ILE A 144 -11.26 32.83 6.33
CA ILE A 144 -10.26 31.94 5.73
C ILE A 144 -10.69 30.48 5.91
N GLY A 145 -11.10 30.09 7.12
CA GLY A 145 -11.62 28.76 7.39
C GLY A 145 -12.89 28.45 6.61
N ARG A 146 -13.82 29.41 6.48
CA ARG A 146 -15.05 29.24 5.67
C ARG A 146 -14.71 28.97 4.20
N GLN A 147 -13.76 29.72 3.65
CA GLN A 147 -13.31 29.52 2.27
C GLN A 147 -12.63 28.16 2.11
N ALA A 148 -11.77 27.76 3.05
CA ALA A 148 -11.11 26.45 3.02
C ALA A 148 -12.11 25.28 3.04
N VAL A 149 -13.19 25.38 3.82
CA VAL A 149 -14.28 24.38 3.82
C VAL A 149 -14.96 24.32 2.45
N ARG A 150 -15.26 25.48 1.84
CA ARG A 150 -15.89 25.52 0.51
C ARG A 150 -14.97 24.93 -0.56
N ASP A 151 -13.69 25.27 -0.55
CA ASP A 151 -12.70 24.79 -1.52
C ASP A 151 -12.49 23.27 -1.39
N ALA A 152 -12.35 22.77 -0.17
CA ALA A 152 -12.21 21.33 0.09
C ALA A 152 -13.48 20.55 -0.28
N SER A 153 -14.67 21.10 0.02
CA SER A 153 -15.96 20.54 -0.39
C SER A 153 -16.11 20.48 -1.91
N ALA A 154 -15.66 21.51 -2.62
CA ALA A 154 -15.69 21.55 -4.08
C ALA A 154 -14.80 20.45 -4.72
N VAL A 155 -13.63 20.15 -4.12
CA VAL A 155 -12.78 19.01 -4.52
C VAL A 155 -13.52 17.68 -4.39
N LEU A 156 -14.40 17.53 -3.39
CA LEU A 156 -15.25 16.36 -3.20
C LEU A 156 -16.58 16.43 -3.95
N GLY A 157 -16.84 17.53 -4.66
CA GLY A 157 -18.03 17.71 -5.48
C GLY A 157 -19.25 18.32 -4.84
N ILE A 158 -19.10 18.82 -3.63
CA ILE A 158 -20.11 19.63 -2.95
C ILE A 158 -19.84 21.07 -3.37
N VAL A 159 -20.56 21.52 -4.40
CA VAL A 159 -20.42 22.87 -5.01
C VAL A 159 -21.55 23.81 -4.59
N ASP A 160 -22.51 23.29 -3.84
CA ASP A 160 -23.69 24.01 -3.38
C ASP A 160 -23.39 24.91 -2.19
N GLU A 161 -24.39 25.71 -1.82
CA GLU A 161 -24.27 26.58 -0.65
C GLU A 161 -24.12 25.74 0.64
N ILE A 162 -23.11 26.09 1.42
CA ILE A 162 -22.83 25.49 2.74
C ILE A 162 -23.23 26.50 3.81
N ASP A 163 -24.14 26.09 4.69
CA ASP A 163 -24.52 26.83 5.88
C ASP A 163 -23.51 26.57 7.00
N PHE A 164 -23.01 27.62 7.64
CA PHE A 164 -22.04 27.53 8.74
C PHE A 164 -22.76 27.74 10.07
N LEU A 165 -22.78 26.69 10.90
CA LEU A 165 -23.42 26.70 12.20
C LEU A 165 -22.37 26.62 13.31
N GLU A 166 -22.30 27.66 14.13
CA GLU A 166 -21.48 27.63 15.34
C GLU A 166 -22.16 26.77 16.41
N VAL A 167 -21.45 25.80 16.93
CA VAL A 167 -21.91 24.89 17.98
C VAL A 167 -20.96 24.95 19.17
N THR A 168 -21.48 24.75 20.38
CA THR A 168 -20.65 24.61 21.57
C THR A 168 -19.87 23.30 21.51
N ALA A 169 -18.58 23.34 21.84
CA ALA A 169 -17.77 22.14 21.92
C ALA A 169 -18.42 21.15 22.90
N PRO A 170 -18.74 19.91 22.48
CA PRO A 170 -19.25 18.91 23.41
C PRO A 170 -18.19 18.64 24.48
N GLU A 171 -18.62 18.44 25.73
CA GLU A 171 -17.72 17.91 26.75
C GLU A 171 -17.14 16.57 26.27
N PRO A 172 -15.83 16.31 26.50
CA PRO A 172 -15.19 15.10 26.03
C PRO A 172 -15.82 13.88 26.70
N ASP A 173 -16.77 13.26 26.00
CA ASP A 173 -17.39 12.02 26.44
C ASP A 173 -16.44 10.85 26.17
N ALA A 174 -15.94 10.24 27.25
CA ALA A 174 -15.02 9.10 27.21
C ALA A 174 -15.64 7.90 26.48
N GLU A 175 -16.97 7.72 26.54
CA GLU A 175 -17.67 6.60 25.89
C GLU A 175 -17.73 6.77 24.35
N ARG A 176 -17.75 8.02 23.86
CA ARG A 176 -17.67 8.35 22.42
C ARG A 176 -16.25 8.19 21.86
N LEU A 177 -15.21 8.28 22.70
CA LEU A 177 -13.83 8.05 22.29
C LEU A 177 -13.54 6.56 22.05
N GLU A 178 -14.14 5.65 22.82
CA GLU A 178 -13.99 4.20 22.67
C GLU A 178 -14.81 3.64 21.48
N LYS A 179 -16.02 4.16 21.23
CA LYS A 179 -16.90 3.71 20.11
C LYS A 179 -16.54 4.29 18.74
N ARG A 180 -15.45 5.04 18.63
CA ARG A 180 -15.12 5.84 17.42
C ARG A 180 -14.74 5.03 16.18
N PHE A 181 -14.47 3.73 16.31
CA PHE A 181 -13.95 2.94 15.20
C PHE A 181 -14.78 1.68 14.95
N ALA A 182 -15.65 1.76 13.95
CA ALA A 182 -16.10 0.56 13.23
C ALA A 182 -14.98 -0.02 12.33
N ASP A 183 -13.93 0.77 12.04
CA ASP A 183 -12.78 0.40 11.22
C ASP A 183 -11.45 0.68 11.95
N ASN A 184 -10.77 -0.40 12.37
CA ASN A 184 -9.51 -0.33 13.12
C ASN A 184 -8.30 0.13 12.29
N PHE A 185 -8.42 0.24 10.97
CA PHE A 185 -7.33 0.63 10.07
C PHE A 185 -7.37 2.10 9.64
N ALA A 186 -8.41 2.85 10.01
CA ALA A 186 -8.52 4.26 9.66
C ALA A 186 -7.46 5.12 10.38
N ILE A 187 -6.85 6.06 9.65
CA ILE A 187 -5.84 6.98 10.16
C ILE A 187 -6.48 8.32 10.48
N GLU A 188 -6.29 8.76 11.71
CA GLU A 188 -6.81 10.03 12.17
C GLU A 188 -6.12 11.23 11.51
N THR A 189 -6.75 12.39 11.66
CA THR A 189 -6.22 13.68 11.19
C THR A 189 -5.73 14.52 12.36
N ARG A 190 -5.10 15.65 12.08
CA ARG A 190 -4.65 16.63 13.07
C ARG A 190 -5.76 17.07 14.04
N HIS A 191 -7.03 17.03 13.62
CA HIS A 191 -8.17 17.54 14.41
C HIS A 191 -8.50 16.72 15.66
N VAL A 192 -7.98 15.50 15.76
CA VAL A 192 -8.21 14.64 16.93
C VAL A 192 -7.16 14.85 18.03
N PHE A 193 -6.07 15.57 17.73
CA PHE A 193 -5.04 15.94 18.70
C PHE A 193 -5.35 17.29 19.36
N PRO A 194 -5.23 17.39 20.70
CA PRO A 194 -5.32 18.67 21.38
C PRO A 194 -4.12 19.55 21.02
N ALA A 195 -4.27 20.87 21.12
CA ALA A 195 -3.18 21.81 20.87
C ALA A 195 -1.99 21.63 21.83
N THR A 196 -2.21 20.99 22.99
CA THR A 196 -1.20 20.74 24.01
C THR A 196 -0.18 19.66 23.63
N SER A 197 -0.50 18.76 22.69
CA SER A 197 0.42 17.72 22.19
C SER A 197 1.12 18.20 20.91
N SER A 198 1.89 19.29 21.03
CA SER A 198 2.35 20.05 19.85
C SER A 198 3.27 19.26 18.91
N ASP A 199 4.11 18.36 19.42
CA ASP A 199 5.03 17.58 18.59
C ASP A 199 4.33 16.43 17.85
N LEU A 200 3.47 15.65 18.54
CA LEU A 200 2.68 14.60 17.87
C LEU A 200 1.74 15.18 16.81
N ARG A 201 1.10 16.31 17.12
CA ARG A 201 0.25 17.01 16.16
C ARG A 201 1.06 17.46 14.95
N ARG A 202 2.27 18.00 15.14
CA ARG A 202 3.17 18.41 14.04
C ARG A 202 3.56 17.23 13.15
N LEU A 203 3.82 16.05 13.73
CA LEU A 203 4.09 14.84 12.95
C LEU A 203 2.91 14.45 12.05
N VAL A 204 1.69 14.48 12.60
CA VAL A 204 0.48 14.16 11.84
C VAL A 204 0.22 15.20 10.74
N GLU A 205 0.39 16.49 11.04
CA GLU A 205 0.27 17.56 10.04
C GLU A 205 1.28 17.38 8.90
N ARG A 206 2.53 16.98 9.20
CA ARG A 206 3.54 16.64 8.21
C ARG A 206 3.14 15.44 7.35
N ASP A 207 2.60 14.37 7.95
CA ASP A 207 2.13 13.18 7.22
C ASP A 207 0.97 13.52 6.26
N GLU A 208 0.05 14.38 6.70
CA GLU A 208 -1.01 14.91 5.85
C GLU A 208 -0.47 15.79 4.70
N ASP A 209 0.53 16.64 4.97
CA ASP A 209 1.20 17.48 3.95
C ASP A 209 1.94 16.63 2.91
N THR A 210 2.59 15.54 3.33
CA THR A 210 3.20 14.56 2.42
C THR A 210 2.15 13.99 1.47
N TRP A 211 1.00 13.58 1.99
CA TRP A 211 -0.10 13.08 1.16
C TRP A 211 -0.62 14.14 0.17
N ARG A 212 -0.89 15.37 0.64
CA ARG A 212 -1.34 16.49 -0.21
C ARG A 212 -0.36 16.74 -1.36
N SER A 213 0.94 16.81 -1.03
CA SER A 213 2.01 17.05 -2.01
C SER A 213 2.12 15.91 -3.02
N PHE A 214 2.00 14.67 -2.55
CA PHE A 214 1.99 13.49 -3.40
C PHE A 214 0.81 13.50 -4.38
N VAL A 215 -0.41 13.77 -3.91
CA VAL A 215 -1.60 13.81 -4.78
C VAL A 215 -1.48 14.94 -5.82
N ALA A 216 -0.96 16.12 -5.42
CA ALA A 216 -0.73 17.23 -6.33
C ALA A 216 0.28 16.87 -7.44
N GLY A 217 1.47 16.39 -7.07
CA GLY A 217 2.51 16.03 -8.04
C GLY A 217 2.12 14.85 -8.94
N ARG A 218 1.38 13.88 -8.39
CA ARG A 218 0.82 12.77 -9.16
C ARG A 218 -0.21 13.27 -10.17
N GLY A 219 -1.12 14.15 -9.77
CA GLY A 219 -2.17 14.72 -10.62
C GLY A 219 -1.63 15.48 -11.83
N GLU A 220 -0.51 16.19 -11.65
CA GLU A 220 0.19 16.89 -12.74
C GLU A 220 1.04 15.97 -13.62
N ARG A 221 1.15 14.68 -13.27
CA ARG A 221 2.10 13.71 -13.87
C ARG A 221 3.55 14.23 -13.82
N THR A 222 3.83 15.15 -12.89
CA THR A 222 5.15 15.78 -12.70
C THR A 222 6.09 14.94 -11.85
N THR A 223 5.63 13.79 -11.34
CA THR A 223 6.49 12.74 -10.78
C THR A 223 7.41 12.24 -11.88
N LYS A 224 8.49 12.99 -12.13
CA LYS A 224 9.72 12.43 -12.66
C LYS A 224 10.03 11.25 -11.75
N ILE A 225 10.29 10.11 -12.35
CA ILE A 225 10.99 9.03 -11.66
C ILE A 225 12.31 9.69 -11.25
N ASP A 226 12.38 10.19 -10.02
CA ASP A 226 13.59 10.81 -9.53
C ASP A 226 14.68 9.75 -9.69
N GLU A 227 15.69 10.08 -10.49
CA GLU A 227 16.92 9.31 -10.49
C GLU A 227 17.36 9.23 -9.02
N PRO A 228 17.60 8.02 -8.49
CA PRO A 228 17.92 7.88 -7.09
C PRO A 228 19.10 8.80 -6.81
N LYS A 229 18.88 9.84 -5.98
CA LYS A 229 19.98 10.65 -5.46
C LYS A 229 20.98 9.65 -4.91
N LEU A 230 22.24 9.73 -5.35
CA LEU A 230 23.37 8.97 -4.79
C LEU A 230 23.60 9.42 -3.33
N ALA A 231 22.64 9.17 -2.45
CA ALA A 231 22.88 9.07 -1.04
C ALA A 231 23.77 7.84 -0.82
N PRO A 232 24.67 7.85 0.16
CA PRO A 232 25.39 6.64 0.55
C PRO A 232 24.35 5.55 0.83
N ILE A 233 24.42 4.45 0.07
CA ILE A 233 23.46 3.34 0.13
C ILE A 233 23.54 2.74 1.54
N ARG A 234 22.57 3.08 2.39
CA ARG A 234 22.41 2.47 3.73
C ARG A 234 21.69 1.13 3.55
N PHE A 235 22.20 0.10 4.20
CA PHE A 235 21.55 -1.21 4.18
C PHE A 235 20.52 -1.28 5.30
N GLU A 236 19.25 -1.11 4.98
CA GLU A 236 18.16 -1.07 5.95
C GLU A 236 17.32 -2.35 5.92
N CYS A 237 16.71 -2.73 7.05
CA CYS A 237 15.68 -3.77 7.09
C CYS A 237 14.39 -3.26 7.73
N LEU A 238 13.27 -3.90 7.40
CA LEU A 238 11.99 -3.76 8.09
C LEU A 238 11.79 -4.96 9.00
N TYR A 239 11.61 -4.71 10.29
CA TYR A 239 11.36 -5.71 11.32
C TYR A 239 10.08 -5.36 12.08
N ASP A 240 9.17 -6.32 12.18
CA ASP A 240 7.90 -6.16 12.88
C ASP A 240 7.98 -6.87 14.23
N THR A 241 7.74 -6.14 15.32
CA THR A 241 7.92 -6.68 16.67
C THR A 241 6.81 -7.63 17.11
N ARG A 242 5.76 -7.80 16.30
CA ARG A 242 4.75 -8.86 16.46
C ARG A 242 5.26 -10.23 16.04
N ASP A 243 6.48 -10.30 15.49
CA ASP A 243 7.19 -11.53 15.30
C ASP A 243 7.35 -12.29 16.64
N ASP A 244 6.98 -13.56 16.71
CA ASP A 244 7.19 -14.45 17.86
C ASP A 244 8.49 -15.28 17.74
N GLY A 245 9.22 -15.12 16.63
CA GLY A 245 10.44 -15.88 16.38
C GLY A 245 11.65 -15.45 17.23
N PRO A 246 12.75 -16.21 17.21
CA PRO A 246 13.86 -16.02 18.15
C PRO A 246 14.84 -14.89 17.78
N ILE A 247 14.51 -14.02 16.81
CA ILE A 247 15.43 -12.95 16.37
C ILE A 247 15.52 -11.91 17.47
N GLN A 248 16.74 -11.46 17.71
CA GLN A 248 17.02 -10.30 18.54
C GLN A 248 17.44 -9.09 17.71
N LEU A 249 17.07 -7.90 18.18
CA LEU A 249 17.44 -6.64 17.54
C LEU A 249 18.96 -6.46 17.42
N ALA A 250 19.72 -6.97 18.39
CA ALA A 250 21.18 -7.02 18.35
C ALA A 250 21.72 -7.79 17.13
N GLU A 251 21.05 -8.86 16.71
CA GLU A 251 21.45 -9.64 15.54
C GLU A 251 21.25 -8.82 14.25
N LEU A 252 20.12 -8.13 14.15
CA LEU A 252 19.81 -7.28 13.01
C LEU A 252 20.79 -6.11 12.90
N LEU A 253 21.11 -5.45 14.01
CA LEU A 253 22.07 -4.33 14.04
C LEU A 253 23.51 -4.73 13.71
N THR A 254 23.83 -6.03 13.77
CA THR A 254 25.12 -6.56 13.29
C THR A 254 25.18 -6.55 11.76
N LEU A 255 24.04 -6.73 11.08
CA LEU A 255 23.95 -6.87 9.63
C LEU A 255 23.53 -5.56 8.93
N TYR A 256 22.61 -4.81 9.55
CA TYR A 256 21.97 -3.64 8.96
C TYR A 256 22.45 -2.32 9.58
N ASP A 257 22.52 -1.29 8.75
CA ASP A 257 22.77 0.09 9.19
C ASP A 257 21.60 0.61 10.01
N VAL A 258 20.39 0.40 9.49
CA VAL A 258 19.17 0.89 10.09
C VAL A 258 18.18 -0.26 10.20
N VAL A 259 17.60 -0.43 11.38
CA VAL A 259 16.44 -1.30 11.58
C VAL A 259 15.20 -0.42 11.64
N ASN A 260 14.35 -0.51 10.62
CA ASN A 260 13.02 0.08 10.61
C ASN A 260 12.09 -0.84 11.40
N ILE A 261 11.62 -0.38 12.55
CA ILE A 261 10.82 -1.17 13.48
C ILE A 261 9.34 -0.83 13.29
N VAL A 262 8.50 -1.83 13.00
CA VAL A 262 7.05 -1.71 13.18
C VAL A 262 6.74 -2.13 14.61
N PRO A 263 6.51 -1.17 15.54
CA PRO A 263 6.35 -1.51 16.94
C PRO A 263 4.97 -2.12 17.21
N GLY A 264 4.89 -2.91 18.28
CA GLY A 264 3.63 -3.33 18.87
C GLY A 264 2.87 -2.12 19.44
N GLN A 265 1.59 -2.32 19.74
CA GLN A 265 0.75 -1.30 20.40
C GLN A 265 1.09 -1.12 21.89
N ASP A 266 1.99 -1.94 22.42
CA ASP A 266 2.53 -1.85 23.77
C ASP A 266 4.07 -1.73 23.76
N THR A 267 4.68 -1.62 24.94
CA THR A 267 6.14 -1.52 25.13
C THR A 267 6.79 -2.87 25.49
N THR A 268 6.05 -3.98 25.50
CA THR A 268 6.57 -5.29 25.94
C THR A 268 7.69 -5.81 25.04
N TRP A 269 7.64 -5.47 23.75
CA TRP A 269 8.68 -5.82 22.79
C TRP A 269 10.04 -5.21 23.12
N LEU A 270 10.09 -4.05 23.81
CA LEU A 270 11.35 -3.45 24.27
C LEU A 270 12.07 -4.41 25.23
N GLN A 271 11.34 -4.97 26.19
CA GLN A 271 11.90 -5.91 27.17
C GLN A 271 12.39 -7.18 26.51
N ARG A 272 11.63 -7.72 25.54
CA ARG A 272 12.02 -8.89 24.75
C ARG A 272 13.37 -8.69 24.06
N HIS A 273 13.63 -7.49 23.58
CA HIS A 273 14.88 -7.12 22.90
C HIS A 273 15.93 -6.53 23.83
N GLN A 274 15.75 -6.61 25.16
CA GLN A 274 16.67 -6.07 26.16
C GLN A 274 16.95 -4.57 25.95
N LEU A 275 15.88 -3.82 25.65
CA LEU A 275 15.93 -2.41 25.29
C LEU A 275 15.13 -1.57 26.30
N SER A 276 15.70 -0.43 26.72
CA SER A 276 14.95 0.61 27.45
C SER A 276 14.53 1.76 26.52
N LEU A 277 13.60 2.61 26.97
CA LEU A 277 13.22 3.82 26.21
C LEU A 277 14.42 4.77 26.00
N ALA A 278 15.31 4.89 26.99
CA ALA A 278 16.51 5.70 26.87
C ALA A 278 17.49 5.13 25.83
N ASP A 279 17.62 3.80 25.75
CA ASP A 279 18.43 3.16 24.72
C ASP A 279 17.84 3.36 23.32
N LEU A 280 16.50 3.30 23.19
CA LEU A 280 15.78 3.60 21.94
C LEU A 280 16.05 5.02 21.48
N GLU A 281 15.94 6.00 22.38
CA GLU A 281 16.25 7.40 22.12
C GLU A 281 17.67 7.58 21.59
N VAL A 282 18.67 6.98 22.26
CA VAL A 282 20.07 7.08 21.81
C VAL A 282 20.27 6.40 20.46
N MET A 283 19.66 5.24 20.20
CA MET A 283 19.78 4.57 18.90
C MET A 283 19.07 5.31 17.77
N ALA A 284 17.93 5.95 18.05
CA ALA A 284 17.24 6.82 17.11
C ALA A 284 18.10 8.06 16.80
N ALA A 285 18.70 8.69 17.80
CA ALA A 285 19.64 9.80 17.63
C ALA A 285 20.87 9.42 16.78
N MET A 286 21.35 8.19 16.92
CA MET A 286 22.43 7.63 16.10
C MET A 286 21.98 7.26 14.67
N GLY A 287 20.68 7.32 14.38
CA GLY A 287 20.09 6.91 13.10
C GLY A 287 20.19 5.41 12.83
N ARG A 288 20.28 4.59 13.90
CA ARG A 288 20.37 3.12 13.83
C ARG A 288 18.99 2.44 13.86
N ILE A 289 17.99 3.13 14.37
CA ILE A 289 16.61 2.67 14.43
C ILE A 289 15.69 3.78 13.94
N LYS A 290 14.63 3.41 13.22
CA LYS A 290 13.49 4.27 12.91
C LYS A 290 12.21 3.53 13.28
N LEU A 291 11.19 4.23 13.76
CA LEU A 291 9.86 3.66 13.95
C LEU A 291 9.03 3.83 12.68
N VAL A 292 8.29 2.79 12.32
CA VAL A 292 7.38 2.75 11.19
C VAL A 292 5.98 2.47 11.74
N LEU A 293 5.08 3.46 11.63
CA LEU A 293 3.77 3.44 12.26
C LEU A 293 2.67 3.33 11.19
N PRO A 294 2.32 2.11 10.73
CA PRO A 294 1.28 1.91 9.73
C PRO A 294 -0.14 2.19 10.25
N ASN A 295 -0.37 2.10 11.57
CA ASN A 295 -1.66 2.45 12.18
C ASN A 295 -1.71 3.93 12.60
N THR A 296 -2.88 4.40 13.05
CA THR A 296 -2.99 5.75 13.64
C THR A 296 -2.04 5.89 14.83
N ILE A 297 -1.37 7.03 14.92
CA ILE A 297 -0.31 7.30 15.90
C ILE A 297 -0.79 7.12 17.36
N ARG A 298 -2.09 7.29 17.64
CA ARG A 298 -2.69 7.08 18.97
C ARG A 298 -2.76 5.63 19.44
N GLN A 299 -2.60 4.67 18.52
CA GLN A 299 -2.53 3.24 18.90
C GLN A 299 -1.16 2.87 19.52
N TYR A 300 -0.19 3.79 19.51
CA TYR A 300 1.14 3.56 20.07
C TYR A 300 1.34 4.38 21.34
N PRO A 301 2.11 3.87 22.33
CA PRO A 301 2.43 4.62 23.53
C PRO A 301 3.14 5.96 23.18
N GLU A 302 2.64 7.07 23.72
CA GLU A 302 3.19 8.40 23.42
C GLU A 302 4.68 8.51 23.80
N GLU A 303 5.08 7.96 24.95
CA GLU A 303 6.47 7.91 25.41
C GLU A 303 7.42 7.22 24.42
N LEU A 304 6.95 6.21 23.69
CA LEU A 304 7.72 5.50 22.67
C LEU A 304 8.01 6.41 21.47
N ILE A 305 6.99 7.13 21.02
CA ILE A 305 7.10 8.05 19.88
C ILE A 305 7.99 9.23 20.26
N GLN A 306 7.79 9.81 21.45
CA GLN A 306 8.59 10.92 21.96
C GLN A 306 10.08 10.55 22.05
N ALA A 307 10.41 9.36 22.55
CA ALA A 307 11.79 8.86 22.58
C ALA A 307 12.41 8.82 21.18
N ALA A 308 11.66 8.37 20.16
CA ALA A 308 12.15 8.26 18.78
C ALA A 308 12.36 9.63 18.11
N ILE A 309 11.49 10.62 18.37
CA ILE A 309 11.56 11.95 17.73
C ILE A 309 12.39 12.98 18.49
N SER A 310 12.82 12.67 19.71
CA SER A 310 13.63 13.52 20.60
C SER A 310 14.71 14.36 19.91
N HIS A 311 15.35 13.81 18.87
CA HIS A 311 16.41 14.47 18.11
C HIS A 311 16.01 14.84 16.67
N SER A 312 15.08 14.10 16.05
CA SER A 312 14.63 14.33 14.68
C SER A 312 13.31 13.62 14.40
N ASP A 313 12.36 14.34 13.81
CA ASP A 313 11.09 13.79 13.34
C ASP A 313 11.28 12.78 12.17
N GLU A 314 12.44 12.74 11.53
CA GLU A 314 12.76 11.78 10.46
C GLU A 314 12.94 10.34 10.96
N ASN A 315 13.09 10.17 12.28
CA ASN A 315 13.18 8.86 12.91
C ASN A 315 11.84 8.13 13.00
N VAL A 316 10.74 8.80 12.64
CA VAL A 316 9.39 8.21 12.60
C VAL A 316 8.80 8.38 11.21
N VAL A 317 8.42 7.25 10.61
CA VAL A 317 7.68 7.18 9.34
C VAL A 317 6.22 6.88 9.67
N LEU A 318 5.33 7.80 9.31
CA LEU A 318 3.89 7.66 9.50
C LEU A 318 3.23 7.03 8.27
N SER A 319 1.98 6.62 8.45
CA SER A 319 1.31 5.71 7.55
C SER A 319 0.99 6.30 6.17
N ARG A 320 0.67 7.60 6.03
CA ARG A 320 0.46 8.18 4.68
C ARG A 320 1.78 8.36 3.96
N ASP A 321 2.83 8.84 4.62
CA ASP A 321 4.19 8.90 4.07
C ASP A 321 4.63 7.50 3.58
N LEU A 322 4.48 6.47 4.41
CA LEU A 322 4.77 5.09 4.04
C LEU A 322 3.98 4.61 2.82
N ALA A 323 2.69 4.95 2.74
CA ALA A 323 1.86 4.66 1.57
C ALA A 323 2.36 5.37 0.30
N THR A 324 2.69 6.66 0.38
CA THR A 324 3.20 7.41 -0.78
C THR A 324 4.47 6.78 -1.33
N ARG A 325 5.41 6.41 -0.45
CA ARG A 325 6.65 5.72 -0.82
C ARG A 325 6.37 4.33 -1.41
N GLY A 326 5.44 3.59 -0.81
CA GLY A 326 5.00 2.28 -1.28
C GLY A 326 4.44 2.35 -2.70
N ILE A 327 3.55 3.31 -2.98
CA ILE A 327 2.97 3.53 -4.31
C ILE A 327 4.06 3.93 -5.32
N GLN A 328 4.93 4.89 -4.98
CA GLN A 328 5.99 5.36 -5.89
C GLN A 328 6.99 4.27 -6.27
N ASN A 329 7.35 3.40 -5.34
CA ASN A 329 8.21 2.26 -5.65
C ASN A 329 7.42 1.14 -6.35
N GLY A 330 6.17 0.93 -5.95
CA GLY A 330 5.23 0.01 -6.60
C GLY A 330 4.99 0.33 -8.07
N GLU A 331 4.94 1.61 -8.47
CA GLU A 331 4.82 2.05 -9.87
C GLU A 331 5.90 1.47 -10.76
N LYS A 332 7.12 1.35 -10.23
CA LYS A 332 8.26 0.80 -10.96
C LYS A 332 8.19 -0.72 -11.06
N LYS A 333 7.43 -1.39 -10.18
CA LYS A 333 7.32 -2.86 -10.11
C LYS A 333 6.08 -3.36 -10.81
N ASP A 334 4.92 -2.79 -10.52
CA ASP A 334 3.63 -3.12 -11.10
C ASP A 334 2.87 -1.85 -11.53
N PRO A 335 3.15 -1.34 -12.75
CA PRO A 335 2.54 -0.11 -13.25
C PRO A 335 1.03 -0.25 -13.45
N LEU A 336 0.51 -1.47 -13.62
CA LEU A 336 -0.92 -1.68 -13.79
C LEU A 336 -1.65 -1.42 -12.46
N LEU A 337 -1.04 -1.85 -11.34
CA LEU A 337 -1.58 -1.64 -10.00
C LEU A 337 -1.33 -0.24 -9.46
N TYR A 338 -0.10 0.27 -9.61
CA TYR A 338 0.31 1.52 -8.97
C TYR A 338 0.55 2.66 -9.94
N GLY A 339 0.51 2.47 -11.25
CA GLY A 339 0.82 3.53 -12.22
C GLY A 339 -0.04 4.78 -12.05
N PRO A 340 0.42 5.96 -12.50
CA PRO A 340 -0.33 7.21 -12.45
C PRO A 340 -1.39 7.27 -13.57
N PHE A 341 -2.31 6.30 -13.55
CA PHE A 341 -3.41 6.19 -14.50
C PHE A 341 -4.75 6.49 -13.83
N THR A 342 -5.67 7.08 -14.57
CA THR A 342 -7.05 7.25 -14.10
C THR A 342 -7.78 5.90 -14.08
N THR A 343 -8.88 5.82 -13.33
CA THR A 343 -9.76 4.65 -13.33
C THR A 343 -10.25 4.31 -14.74
N ASP A 344 -10.57 5.34 -15.54
CA ASP A 344 -11.01 5.17 -16.93
C ASP A 344 -9.88 4.63 -17.84
N GLU A 345 -8.65 5.13 -17.67
CA GLU A 345 -7.47 4.63 -18.40
C GLU A 345 -7.18 3.17 -18.06
N ARG A 346 -7.18 2.81 -16.76
CA ARG A 346 -6.99 1.43 -16.30
C ARG A 346 -8.08 0.51 -16.85
N THR A 347 -9.34 0.92 -16.74
CA THR A 347 -10.49 0.12 -17.20
C THR A 347 -10.44 -0.09 -18.70
N SER A 348 -10.11 0.96 -19.45
CA SER A 348 -9.92 0.89 -20.90
C SER A 348 -8.80 -0.08 -21.25
N LEU A 349 -7.63 0.01 -20.60
CA LEU A 349 -6.52 -0.92 -20.82
C LEU A 349 -6.91 -2.37 -20.54
N LEU A 350 -7.49 -2.64 -19.37
CA LEU A 350 -7.93 -3.99 -19.00
C LEU A 350 -8.96 -4.55 -19.99
N ARG A 351 -9.91 -3.74 -20.46
CA ARG A 351 -10.89 -4.15 -21.46
C ARG A 351 -10.23 -4.57 -22.78
N HIS A 352 -9.28 -3.78 -23.27
CA HIS A 352 -8.57 -4.13 -24.51
C HIS A 352 -7.76 -5.42 -24.36
N LEU A 353 -7.09 -5.60 -23.21
CA LEU A 353 -6.37 -6.84 -22.90
C LEU A 353 -7.32 -8.03 -22.78
N HIS A 354 -8.52 -7.82 -22.23
CA HIS A 354 -9.54 -8.85 -22.07
C HIS A 354 -10.11 -9.30 -23.42
N GLN A 355 -10.32 -8.38 -24.36
CA GLN A 355 -10.76 -8.68 -25.73
C GLN A 355 -9.70 -9.45 -26.53
N GLY A 356 -8.42 -9.11 -26.34
CA GLY A 356 -7.28 -9.79 -26.95
C GLY A 356 -6.74 -10.97 -26.17
N ALA A 357 -7.45 -11.44 -25.13
CA ALA A 357 -6.95 -12.45 -24.21
C ALA A 357 -6.69 -13.79 -24.92
N PRO A 358 -5.50 -14.40 -24.75
CA PRO A 358 -5.16 -15.66 -25.40
C PRO A 358 -5.94 -16.86 -24.82
N ASP A 359 -6.34 -16.81 -23.55
CA ASP A 359 -7.09 -17.85 -22.86
C ASP A 359 -7.90 -17.29 -21.68
N ASP A 360 -8.70 -18.14 -21.04
CA ASP A 360 -9.54 -17.77 -19.89
C ASP A 360 -8.74 -17.54 -18.60
N ALA A 361 -7.53 -18.09 -18.48
CA ALA A 361 -6.67 -17.83 -17.33
C ALA A 361 -6.17 -16.38 -17.36
N PHE A 362 -5.84 -15.84 -18.53
CA PHE A 362 -5.52 -14.43 -18.69
C PHE A 362 -6.71 -13.54 -18.36
N LYS A 363 -7.93 -13.90 -18.79
CA LYS A 363 -9.13 -13.14 -18.42
C LYS A 363 -9.34 -13.08 -16.90
N LYS A 364 -9.17 -14.22 -16.20
CA LYS A 364 -9.22 -14.29 -14.74
C LYS A 364 -8.15 -13.42 -14.07
N LEU A 365 -6.93 -13.38 -14.62
CA LEU A 365 -5.86 -12.49 -14.15
C LEU A 365 -6.26 -11.02 -14.29
N LEU A 366 -6.85 -10.63 -15.43
CA LEU A 366 -7.33 -9.26 -15.64
C LEU A 366 -8.49 -8.91 -14.71
N SER A 367 -9.39 -9.86 -14.42
CA SER A 367 -10.44 -9.68 -13.42
C SER A 367 -9.86 -9.47 -12.02
N ALA A 368 -8.78 -10.16 -11.65
CA ALA A 368 -8.08 -9.94 -10.38
C ALA A 368 -7.52 -8.51 -10.29
N TYR A 369 -6.87 -8.00 -11.34
CA TYR A 369 -6.44 -6.59 -11.41
C TYR A 369 -7.63 -5.64 -11.25
N SER A 370 -8.73 -5.92 -11.95
CA SER A 370 -9.92 -5.08 -11.90
C SER A 370 -10.52 -4.98 -10.50
N SER A 371 -10.51 -6.09 -9.75
CA SER A 371 -10.97 -6.12 -8.37
C SER A 371 -10.11 -5.28 -7.42
N SER A 372 -8.81 -5.12 -7.71
CA SER A 372 -7.89 -4.36 -6.88
C SER A 372 -8.10 -2.85 -7.01
N PHE A 373 -8.48 -2.32 -8.19
CA PHE A 373 -8.53 -0.87 -8.45
C PHE A 373 -9.64 -0.10 -7.74
N VAL A 374 -10.53 -0.83 -7.07
CA VAL A 374 -11.71 -0.27 -6.45
C VAL A 374 -11.32 0.64 -5.30
N GLN A 375 -11.70 1.92 -5.39
CA GLN A 375 -11.54 2.91 -4.32
C GLN A 375 -10.07 3.15 -3.89
N HIS A 376 -9.09 2.94 -4.78
CA HIS A 376 -7.66 3.14 -4.48
C HIS A 376 -7.37 4.46 -3.75
N GLY A 377 -7.88 5.59 -4.27
CA GLY A 377 -7.67 6.90 -3.66
C GLY A 377 -8.19 6.98 -2.22
N LEU A 378 -9.42 6.51 -1.99
CA LEU A 378 -10.07 6.54 -0.69
C LEU A 378 -9.36 5.64 0.31
N GLU A 379 -9.04 4.41 -0.10
CA GLU A 379 -8.35 3.44 0.73
C GLU A 379 -7.02 4.01 1.22
N TYR A 380 -6.17 4.55 0.34
CA TYR A 380 -4.90 5.14 0.74
C TYR A 380 -5.06 6.46 1.52
N ALA A 381 -6.04 7.30 1.21
CA ALA A 381 -6.26 8.55 1.94
C ALA A 381 -6.71 8.29 3.41
N VAL A 382 -7.61 7.32 3.60
CA VAL A 382 -8.23 7.00 4.89
C VAL A 382 -7.41 6.01 5.70
N ARG A 383 -6.80 5.01 5.07
CA ARG A 383 -6.07 3.91 5.75
C ARG A 383 -4.55 3.94 5.53
N GLY A 384 -4.03 4.84 4.69
CA GLY A 384 -2.60 4.98 4.42
C GLY A 384 -1.96 3.65 4.05
N ALA A 385 -0.88 3.28 4.74
CA ALA A 385 -0.12 2.08 4.43
C ALA A 385 -0.91 0.78 4.68
N ASN A 386 -1.95 0.82 5.52
CA ASN A 386 -2.84 -0.31 5.75
C ASN A 386 -3.77 -0.59 4.56
N ALA A 387 -3.91 0.33 3.60
CA ALA A 387 -4.63 0.07 2.36
C ALA A 387 -4.04 -1.13 1.59
N GLY A 388 -2.73 -1.38 1.73
CA GLY A 388 -2.05 -2.55 1.14
C GLY A 388 -2.67 -3.89 1.53
N TYR A 389 -3.33 -3.98 2.69
CA TYR A 389 -4.07 -5.19 3.10
C TYR A 389 -5.25 -5.52 2.18
N ARG A 390 -5.82 -4.54 1.49
CA ARG A 390 -7.03 -4.72 0.68
C ARG A 390 -6.78 -4.60 -0.81
N ILE A 391 -5.89 -3.70 -1.20
CA ILE A 391 -5.69 -3.31 -2.61
C ILE A 391 -4.22 -3.39 -3.05
N GLY A 392 -3.33 -3.89 -2.18
CA GLY A 392 -1.91 -4.05 -2.48
C GLY A 392 -1.57 -5.29 -3.31
N ILE A 393 -0.29 -5.47 -3.62
CA ILE A 393 0.28 -6.63 -4.35
C ILE A 393 -0.11 -7.94 -3.66
N GLY A 394 -0.07 -7.96 -2.32
CA GLY A 394 -0.47 -9.12 -1.54
C GLY A 394 -1.92 -9.54 -1.79
N ALA A 395 -2.83 -8.57 -1.67
CA ALA A 395 -4.26 -8.79 -1.91
C ALA A 395 -4.52 -9.24 -3.35
N PHE A 396 -3.87 -8.60 -4.33
CA PHE A 396 -3.92 -8.99 -5.73
C PHE A 396 -3.47 -10.43 -5.94
N LEU A 397 -2.30 -10.82 -5.42
CA LEU A 397 -1.78 -12.19 -5.58
C LEU A 397 -2.66 -13.23 -4.88
N GLY A 398 -3.23 -12.89 -3.72
CA GLY A 398 -4.22 -13.72 -3.04
C GLY A 398 -5.45 -13.97 -3.91
N GLU A 399 -5.97 -12.94 -4.57
CA GLU A 399 -7.12 -13.07 -5.48
C GLU A 399 -6.76 -13.87 -6.73
N VAL A 400 -5.55 -13.70 -7.28
CA VAL A 400 -5.07 -14.50 -8.42
C VAL A 400 -5.00 -16.00 -8.06
N LEU A 401 -4.46 -16.34 -6.89
CA LEU A 401 -4.41 -17.73 -6.41
C LEU A 401 -5.82 -18.31 -6.25
N TYR A 402 -6.76 -17.52 -5.74
CA TYR A 402 -8.15 -17.92 -5.60
C TYR A 402 -8.82 -18.17 -6.95
N GLN A 403 -8.73 -17.23 -7.88
CA GLN A 403 -9.42 -17.30 -9.18
C GLN A 403 -8.85 -18.39 -10.11
N LEU A 404 -7.54 -18.57 -10.11
CA LEU A 404 -6.86 -19.52 -10.99
C LEU A 404 -6.82 -20.94 -10.42
N GLN A 405 -6.69 -21.09 -9.10
CA GLN A 405 -6.40 -22.38 -8.47
C GLN A 405 -7.40 -22.78 -7.38
N GLY A 406 -8.33 -21.89 -7.00
CA GLY A 406 -9.30 -22.14 -5.92
C GLY A 406 -8.67 -22.17 -4.53
N ILE A 407 -7.48 -21.57 -4.38
CA ILE A 407 -6.75 -21.51 -3.11
C ILE A 407 -7.04 -20.16 -2.45
N ASP A 408 -7.69 -20.20 -1.29
CA ASP A 408 -7.95 -18.98 -0.53
C ASP A 408 -6.76 -18.68 0.39
N ALA A 409 -5.80 -17.92 -0.14
CA ALA A 409 -4.66 -17.38 0.61
C ALA A 409 -4.74 -15.85 0.73
N ARG A 410 -5.95 -15.28 0.60
CA ARG A 410 -6.13 -13.83 0.49
C ARG A 410 -5.68 -13.10 1.74
N VAL A 411 -5.94 -13.65 2.92
CA VAL A 411 -5.57 -13.01 4.20
C VAL A 411 -4.05 -13.04 4.38
N GLU A 412 -3.43 -14.20 4.21
CA GLU A 412 -1.99 -14.41 4.40
C GLU A 412 -1.18 -13.57 3.41
N MET A 413 -1.59 -13.57 2.14
CA MET A 413 -0.93 -12.79 1.10
C MET A 413 -1.14 -11.29 1.29
N SER A 414 -2.35 -10.85 1.66
CA SER A 414 -2.62 -9.44 2.00
C SER A 414 -1.76 -8.94 3.15
N VAL A 415 -1.71 -9.70 4.24
CA VAL A 415 -1.01 -9.30 5.47
C VAL A 415 0.49 -9.15 5.21
N LEU A 416 1.07 -10.11 4.50
CA LEU A 416 2.48 -10.11 4.17
C LEU A 416 2.82 -9.13 3.05
N GLY A 417 1.98 -9.02 2.03
CA GLY A 417 2.16 -8.09 0.92
C GLY A 417 2.17 -6.64 1.38
N ALA A 418 1.30 -6.27 2.34
CA ALA A 418 1.37 -4.95 2.96
C ALA A 418 2.74 -4.71 3.62
N ALA A 419 3.26 -5.66 4.41
CA ALA A 419 4.56 -5.52 5.05
C ALA A 419 5.72 -5.44 4.04
N MET A 420 5.63 -6.17 2.92
CA MET A 420 6.60 -6.08 1.82
C MET A 420 6.50 -4.77 1.03
N GLU A 421 5.30 -4.20 0.89
CA GLU A 421 5.12 -2.88 0.31
C GLU A 421 5.71 -1.79 1.21
N TRP A 422 5.56 -1.93 2.53
CA TRP A 422 6.20 -1.04 3.49
C TRP A 422 7.72 -1.10 3.37
N SER A 423 8.30 -2.31 3.33
CA SER A 423 9.75 -2.48 3.19
C SER A 423 10.23 -1.93 1.85
N MET A 424 9.48 -2.18 0.77
CA MET A 424 9.76 -1.62 -0.55
C MET A 424 9.70 -0.10 -0.55
N GLY A 425 8.72 0.52 0.09
CA GLY A 425 8.61 1.98 0.22
C GLY A 425 9.81 2.58 0.97
N LEU A 426 10.33 1.86 1.96
CA LEU A 426 11.51 2.28 2.73
C LEU A 426 12.84 1.99 2.02
N GLY A 427 12.83 1.20 0.93
CA GLY A 427 14.06 0.68 0.32
C GLY A 427 14.79 -0.30 1.25
N ALA A 428 14.05 -1.00 2.11
CA ALA A 428 14.56 -1.88 3.15
C ALA A 428 14.32 -3.36 2.80
N ALA A 429 15.22 -4.24 3.25
CA ALA A 429 15.02 -5.68 3.20
C ALA A 429 13.89 -6.10 4.15
N TYR A 430 13.01 -7.00 3.72
CA TYR A 430 11.97 -7.52 4.58
C TYR A 430 12.48 -8.69 5.43
N VAL A 431 12.20 -8.66 6.73
CA VAL A 431 12.46 -9.77 7.66
C VAL A 431 11.13 -10.51 7.92
N PRO A 432 10.96 -11.74 7.40
CA PRO A 432 9.73 -12.51 7.58
C PRO A 432 9.45 -12.85 9.05
N ARG A 433 8.18 -12.72 9.46
CA ARG A 433 7.75 -13.07 10.82
C ARG A 433 7.49 -14.56 10.95
N GLN A 434 7.62 -15.04 12.18
CA GLN A 434 7.07 -16.30 12.66
C GLN A 434 5.99 -15.98 13.69
N MET A 435 4.77 -16.49 13.50
CA MET A 435 3.63 -16.20 14.38
C MET A 435 2.93 -17.51 14.74
N GLY A 436 3.00 -17.94 15.99
CA GLY A 436 2.20 -19.08 16.49
C GLY A 436 2.22 -20.38 15.65
N GLY A 437 3.33 -20.69 14.95
CA GLY A 437 3.46 -21.86 14.06
C GLY A 437 3.34 -21.57 12.56
N PHE A 438 3.06 -20.33 12.17
CA PHE A 438 3.09 -19.85 10.78
C PHE A 438 4.42 -19.14 10.48
N ASP A 439 5.04 -19.45 9.34
CA ASP A 439 6.29 -18.83 8.87
C ASP A 439 6.05 -18.12 7.54
N GLU A 440 6.25 -16.80 7.52
CA GLU A 440 6.02 -15.97 6.34
C GLU A 440 7.05 -16.14 5.23
N THR A 441 8.16 -16.84 5.48
CA THR A 441 9.29 -16.94 4.53
C THR A 441 8.85 -17.43 3.15
N HIS A 442 7.98 -18.44 3.09
CA HIS A 442 7.50 -18.98 1.81
C HIS A 442 6.65 -17.96 1.05
N ASN A 443 5.60 -17.43 1.67
CA ASN A 443 4.70 -16.47 1.04
C ASN A 443 5.45 -15.19 0.65
N ALA A 444 6.46 -14.80 1.43
CA ALA A 444 7.29 -13.64 1.13
C ALA A 444 8.03 -13.89 -0.18
N SER A 445 8.59 -15.09 -0.35
CA SER A 445 9.32 -15.46 -1.57
C SER A 445 8.46 -15.39 -2.84
N ILE A 446 7.16 -15.71 -2.74
CA ILE A 446 6.20 -15.58 -3.84
C ILE A 446 6.05 -14.11 -4.25
N ILE A 447 5.83 -13.23 -3.26
CA ILE A 447 5.64 -11.80 -3.47
C ILE A 447 6.92 -11.15 -3.99
N ALA A 448 8.09 -11.45 -3.41
CA ALA A 448 9.38 -10.98 -3.91
C ALA A 448 9.61 -11.41 -5.36
N SER A 449 9.26 -12.64 -5.71
CA SER A 449 9.40 -13.15 -7.08
C SER A 449 8.50 -12.40 -8.06
N HIS A 450 7.29 -11.99 -7.63
CA HIS A 450 6.40 -11.13 -8.43
C HIS A 450 7.00 -9.74 -8.66
N VAL A 451 7.49 -9.09 -7.60
CA VAL A 451 7.96 -7.70 -7.68
C VAL A 451 9.37 -7.55 -8.28
N SER A 452 10.22 -8.57 -8.18
CA SER A 452 11.59 -8.53 -8.73
C SER A 452 11.67 -8.77 -10.25
N ARG A 453 10.57 -9.16 -10.90
CA ARG A 453 10.37 -9.26 -12.36
C ARG A 453 11.65 -9.50 -13.18
N SER A 454 12.39 -10.59 -12.90
CA SER A 454 13.58 -10.90 -13.69
C SER A 454 13.13 -11.30 -15.11
N ARG A 455 13.49 -10.47 -16.10
CA ARG A 455 13.26 -10.71 -17.55
C ARG A 455 13.72 -12.09 -18.05
N PHE A 456 14.59 -12.74 -17.27
CA PHE A 456 15.01 -14.12 -17.43
C PHE A 456 14.60 -14.87 -16.17
N VAL A 457 14.08 -16.10 -16.32
CA VAL A 457 14.08 -17.07 -15.21
C VAL A 457 15.55 -17.24 -14.83
N PRO A 458 16.01 -16.73 -13.68
CA PRO A 458 17.39 -16.91 -13.30
C PRO A 458 17.60 -18.42 -13.14
N ALA A 459 18.73 -18.97 -13.61
CA ALA A 459 19.05 -20.38 -13.37
C ALA A 459 18.99 -20.73 -11.86
N GLU A 460 19.20 -19.72 -11.00
CA GLU A 460 18.91 -19.74 -9.57
C GLU A 460 18.21 -18.42 -9.16
N PRO A 461 17.01 -18.46 -8.55
CA PRO A 461 16.27 -17.29 -8.06
C PRO A 461 17.14 -16.29 -7.27
N LEU A 462 16.86 -14.98 -7.38
CA LEU A 462 17.60 -13.93 -6.66
C LEU A 462 17.61 -14.14 -5.14
N ALA A 463 16.48 -14.60 -4.59
CA ALA A 463 16.37 -15.03 -3.19
C ALA A 463 17.45 -16.06 -2.84
N ASN A 464 17.66 -17.08 -3.69
CA ASN A 464 18.68 -18.12 -3.52
C ASN A 464 20.11 -17.57 -3.54
N ARG A 465 20.39 -16.50 -4.29
CA ARG A 465 21.73 -15.88 -4.32
C ARG A 465 22.04 -15.15 -3.02
N MET A 466 21.09 -14.40 -2.48
CA MET A 466 21.22 -13.77 -1.16
C MET A 466 21.26 -14.82 -0.03
N HIS A 467 20.61 -15.97 -0.22
CA HIS A 467 20.73 -17.11 0.70
C HIS A 467 22.17 -17.63 0.82
N THR A 468 22.94 -17.67 -0.27
CA THR A 468 24.36 -18.05 -0.25
C THR A 468 25.23 -17.06 0.52
N VAL A 469 24.86 -15.76 0.52
CA VAL A 469 25.62 -14.69 1.19
C VAL A 469 25.41 -14.68 2.71
N VAL A 470 24.17 -14.93 3.14
CA VAL A 470 23.76 -14.82 4.56
C VAL A 470 24.03 -16.11 5.32
N SER A 471 23.95 -17.26 4.64
CA SER A 471 24.20 -18.56 5.24
C SER A 471 25.65 -18.68 5.70
N GLY A 472 25.85 -18.59 7.02
CA GLY A 472 27.16 -18.68 7.66
C GLY A 472 27.73 -17.38 8.18
N LEU A 473 27.00 -16.27 8.10
CA LEU A 473 27.33 -15.07 8.87
C LEU A 473 27.12 -15.30 10.36
N LEU A 474 28.07 -14.82 11.16
CA LEU A 474 27.93 -14.74 12.61
C LEU A 474 27.22 -13.43 12.96
N ALA A 475 26.33 -13.50 13.94
CA ALA A 475 25.76 -12.32 14.58
C ALA A 475 25.90 -12.42 16.08
N VAL A 476 25.83 -11.27 16.73
CA VAL A 476 25.91 -11.16 18.18
C VAL A 476 24.51 -11.35 18.77
N THR A 477 24.39 -12.28 19.72
CA THR A 477 23.19 -12.51 20.53
C THR A 477 23.46 -12.21 22.00
N ASP A 478 22.39 -11.96 22.76
CA ASP A 478 22.44 -11.77 24.21
C ASP A 478 23.43 -10.68 24.67
N VAL A 479 23.51 -9.62 23.87
CA VAL A 479 24.23 -8.37 24.13
C VAL A 479 23.24 -7.22 23.96
N PRO A 480 23.25 -6.20 24.84
CA PRO A 480 22.35 -5.05 24.69
C PRO A 480 22.46 -4.43 23.28
N PRO A 481 21.34 -4.23 22.56
CA PRO A 481 21.35 -3.71 21.18
C PRO A 481 22.13 -2.40 21.02
N LEU A 482 22.11 -1.53 22.04
CA LEU A 482 22.84 -0.27 22.04
C LEU A 482 24.37 -0.45 21.93
N GLU A 483 24.94 -1.48 22.56
CA GLU A 483 26.38 -1.75 22.49
C GLU A 483 26.79 -2.19 21.08
N VAL A 484 25.96 -3.02 20.45
CA VAL A 484 26.13 -3.45 19.05
C VAL A 484 26.00 -2.25 18.13
N ALA A 485 24.98 -1.40 18.32
CA ALA A 485 24.76 -0.20 17.53
C ALA A 485 25.94 0.79 17.57
N LYS A 486 26.65 0.90 18.71
CA LYS A 486 27.85 1.74 18.85
C LYS A 486 29.08 1.15 18.15
N SER A 487 29.19 -0.18 18.13
CA SER A 487 30.42 -0.87 17.73
C SER A 487 30.43 -1.29 16.26
N PHE A 488 29.27 -1.65 15.71
CA PHE A 488 29.11 -2.09 14.33
C PHE A 488 28.76 -0.91 13.40
N THR A 489 29.67 0.06 13.30
CA THR A 489 29.56 1.25 12.42
C THR A 489 30.64 1.27 11.33
N SER A 490 31.45 0.21 11.22
CA SER A 490 32.74 0.24 10.53
C SER A 490 32.69 0.06 9.00
N ASN A 491 33.77 0.51 8.34
CA ASN A 491 34.07 0.36 6.91
C ASN A 491 34.02 -1.11 6.40
N THR A 492 34.09 -2.12 7.28
CA THR A 492 34.00 -3.53 6.87
C THR A 492 32.57 -3.93 6.51
N ILE A 493 31.56 -3.48 7.26
CA ILE A 493 30.16 -3.79 6.94
C ILE A 493 29.77 -3.13 5.61
N SER A 494 30.29 -1.91 5.35
CA SER A 494 30.17 -1.23 4.05
C SER A 494 30.75 -2.03 2.88
N ARG A 495 31.84 -2.78 3.06
CA ARG A 495 32.44 -3.64 2.01
C ARG A 495 31.67 -4.93 1.77
N PHE A 496 31.21 -5.60 2.84
CA PHE A 496 30.31 -6.74 2.73
C PHE A 496 29.03 -6.35 1.97
N ARG A 497 28.46 -5.19 2.30
CA ARG A 497 27.29 -4.60 1.62
C ARG A 497 27.55 -4.29 0.15
N HIS A 498 28.73 -3.76 -0.19
CA HIS A 498 29.10 -3.49 -1.59
C HIS A 498 29.13 -4.75 -2.46
N VAL A 499 29.49 -5.90 -1.87
CA VAL A 499 29.52 -7.19 -2.56
C VAL A 499 28.19 -7.91 -2.53
N ALA A 500 27.43 -7.86 -1.42
CA ALA A 500 26.03 -8.32 -1.41
C ALA A 500 25.21 -7.62 -2.51
N MET A 501 25.40 -6.31 -2.69
CA MET A 501 24.81 -5.54 -3.79
C MET A 501 25.39 -5.90 -5.16
N GLY A 502 26.70 -6.19 -5.26
CA GLY A 502 27.34 -6.68 -6.48
C GLY A 502 26.79 -8.04 -6.95
N LEU A 503 26.39 -8.90 -6.02
CA LEU A 503 25.78 -10.22 -6.28
C LEU A 503 24.31 -10.13 -6.66
N VAL A 504 23.60 -9.14 -6.13
CA VAL A 504 22.26 -8.76 -6.59
C VAL A 504 22.32 -8.21 -8.03
N SER A 505 23.43 -7.58 -8.41
CA SER A 505 23.56 -6.82 -9.66
C SER A 505 24.35 -7.51 -10.79
N GLY A 506 25.00 -8.67 -10.57
CA GLY A 506 25.87 -9.31 -11.56
C GLY A 506 26.12 -10.83 -11.38
N PRO A 507 26.84 -11.49 -12.31
CA PRO A 507 27.21 -12.90 -12.20
C PRO A 507 28.26 -13.12 -11.08
N SER A 508 27.95 -14.03 -10.16
CA SER A 508 28.67 -14.23 -8.90
C SER A 508 30.06 -14.87 -9.04
N ASN A 509 31.08 -14.30 -8.37
CA ASN A 509 32.33 -15.01 -8.08
C ASN A 509 32.29 -15.59 -6.65
N VAL A 510 32.16 -16.91 -6.55
CA VAL A 510 31.95 -17.65 -5.28
C VAL A 510 33.14 -17.51 -4.31
N ASP A 511 34.36 -17.40 -4.83
CA ASP A 511 35.57 -17.31 -4.00
C ASP A 511 35.70 -15.93 -3.32
N GLU A 512 35.31 -14.86 -4.01
CA GLU A 512 35.29 -13.51 -3.47
C GLU A 512 34.28 -13.36 -2.34
N LEU A 513 33.10 -13.97 -2.50
CA LEU A 513 32.06 -14.03 -1.48
C LEU A 513 32.56 -14.73 -0.20
N SER A 514 33.17 -15.90 -0.35
CA SER A 514 33.69 -16.70 0.77
C SER A 514 34.75 -15.93 1.58
N GLY A 515 35.66 -15.22 0.91
CA GLY A 515 36.67 -14.39 1.56
C GLY A 515 36.09 -13.24 2.39
N LEU A 516 35.00 -12.63 1.95
CA LEU A 516 34.34 -11.53 2.64
C LEU A 516 33.46 -11.98 3.80
N VAL A 517 32.72 -13.09 3.63
CA VAL A 517 32.00 -13.76 4.72
C VAL A 517 32.97 -14.10 5.86
N LYS A 518 34.15 -14.63 5.52
CA LYS A 518 35.21 -14.91 6.51
C LYS A 518 35.63 -13.63 7.24
N LYS A 519 35.86 -12.54 6.53
CA LYS A 519 36.26 -11.25 7.12
C LYS A 519 35.19 -10.67 8.05
N LEU A 520 33.91 -10.73 7.66
CA LEU A 520 32.82 -10.26 8.52
C LEU A 520 32.70 -11.11 9.78
N ASN A 521 32.85 -12.43 9.65
CA ASN A 521 32.87 -13.34 10.79
C ASN A 521 34.06 -13.10 11.71
N ASP A 522 35.22 -12.73 11.17
CA ASP A 522 36.40 -12.38 11.97
C ASP A 522 36.18 -11.06 12.74
N ASP A 523 35.52 -10.07 12.15
CA ASP A 523 35.13 -8.83 12.84
C ASP A 523 34.11 -9.09 13.96
N VAL A 524 33.11 -9.94 13.71
CA VAL A 524 32.12 -10.33 14.73
C VAL A 524 32.80 -11.08 15.90
N ARG A 525 33.74 -11.98 15.61
CA ARG A 525 34.55 -12.67 16.62
C ARG A 525 35.52 -11.74 17.37
N ALA A 526 35.98 -10.67 16.71
CA ALA A 526 36.81 -9.66 17.34
C ALA A 526 36.01 -8.84 18.35
N PHE A 527 34.74 -8.54 18.04
CA PHE A 527 33.81 -7.87 18.95
C PHE A 527 33.39 -8.77 20.12
N GLU A 528 32.91 -9.98 19.86
CA GLU A 528 32.51 -10.93 20.89
C GLU A 528 33.28 -12.25 20.74
N ARG A 529 34.13 -12.54 21.74
CA ARG A 529 35.01 -13.72 21.76
C ARG A 529 34.31 -14.96 22.33
N ARG A 530 33.23 -14.79 23.10
CA ARG A 530 32.48 -15.90 23.70
C ARG A 530 31.54 -16.50 22.67
N ARG A 531 31.86 -17.73 22.27
CA ARG A 531 31.09 -18.50 21.28
C ARG A 531 29.61 -18.71 21.65
N GLU A 532 29.28 -18.66 22.94
CA GLU A 532 27.91 -18.77 23.46
C GLU A 532 27.03 -17.55 23.16
N ARG A 533 27.62 -16.39 22.83
CA ARG A 533 26.93 -15.15 22.45
C ARG A 533 26.99 -14.87 20.95
N LEU A 534 27.36 -15.89 20.18
CA LEU A 534 27.40 -15.82 18.72
C LEU A 534 26.34 -16.75 18.16
N SER A 535 25.37 -16.18 17.45
CA SER A 535 24.48 -16.97 16.58
C SER A 535 25.13 -17.10 15.22
N LYS A 536 25.02 -18.30 14.63
CA LYS A 536 25.24 -18.46 13.20
C LYS A 536 23.88 -18.27 12.53
N TRP A 537 23.80 -17.29 11.64
CA TRP A 537 22.73 -17.25 10.66
C TRP A 537 22.89 -18.48 9.79
N SER A 538 22.05 -19.46 10.07
CA SER A 538 21.79 -20.55 9.15
C SER A 538 20.53 -20.21 8.38
N ILE A 539 20.42 -20.79 7.21
CA ILE A 539 19.15 -20.88 6.55
C ILE A 539 18.66 -22.28 6.88
N ASP A 540 17.43 -22.41 7.36
CA ASP A 540 16.74 -23.70 7.45
C ASP A 540 16.86 -24.16 6.04
N THR A 541 17.55 -25.28 5.85
CA THR A 541 17.70 -25.89 4.56
C THR A 541 16.33 -26.42 4.16
N ALA A 542 15.39 -25.53 3.81
CA ALA A 542 14.36 -25.74 2.81
C ALA A 542 14.98 -25.91 1.41
N LEU A 543 16.32 -26.04 1.32
CA LEU A 543 17.03 -26.65 0.21
C LEU A 543 17.39 -28.14 0.43
N VAL A 544 17.13 -28.72 1.61
CA VAL A 544 17.01 -30.20 1.80
C VAL A 544 15.56 -30.58 2.14
N GLY A 545 14.78 -29.63 2.68
CA GLY A 545 13.35 -29.72 2.90
C GLY A 545 12.46 -29.46 1.68
N LEU A 546 13.03 -29.13 0.51
CA LEU A 546 12.31 -29.17 -0.77
C LEU A 546 11.88 -30.60 -1.16
N ALA A 547 12.31 -31.63 -0.40
CA ALA A 547 11.78 -33.00 -0.48
C ALA A 547 11.12 -33.47 0.83
N GLY A 548 11.52 -32.96 1.99
CA GLY A 548 11.14 -33.52 3.30
C GLY A 548 10.15 -32.71 4.15
N LYS A 549 10.10 -31.37 3.99
CA LYS A 549 9.17 -30.49 4.75
C LYS A 549 7.95 -30.09 3.91
N LEU A 550 7.83 -30.64 2.70
CA LEU A 550 6.68 -30.58 1.79
C LEU A 550 5.40 -31.29 2.31
N LEU A 551 5.47 -31.98 3.45
CA LEU A 551 4.44 -32.93 3.88
C LEU A 551 3.50 -32.42 4.99
N MET A 552 3.69 -31.21 5.51
CA MET A 552 2.96 -30.77 6.72
C MET A 552 2.30 -29.39 6.64
N ASP A 553 2.48 -28.62 5.56
CA ASP A 553 1.72 -27.39 5.35
C ASP A 553 0.49 -27.67 4.46
N PRO A 554 -0.75 -27.34 4.89
CA PRO A 554 -1.96 -27.51 4.08
C PRO A 554 -1.94 -26.77 2.74
N LEU A 555 -1.12 -25.71 2.58
CA LEU A 555 -0.86 -25.08 1.28
C LEU A 555 0.05 -25.96 0.39
N ASP A 556 1.11 -26.54 0.94
CA ASP A 556 2.06 -27.38 0.17
C ASP A 556 1.46 -28.72 -0.29
N ALA A 557 0.56 -29.31 0.49
CA ALA A 557 -0.10 -30.59 0.15
C ALA A 557 -0.94 -30.52 -1.14
N LYS A 558 -1.32 -29.32 -1.60
CA LYS A 558 -2.08 -29.11 -2.84
C LYS A 558 -1.25 -28.61 -4.03
N ILE A 559 -0.07 -28.01 -3.80
CA ILE A 559 0.52 -27.09 -4.80
C ILE A 559 1.87 -27.56 -5.36
N GLY A 560 2.63 -28.39 -4.64
CA GLY A 560 3.92 -28.87 -5.11
C GLY A 560 4.96 -27.75 -5.38
N PRO A 561 6.14 -28.07 -5.95
CA PRO A 561 7.31 -27.18 -5.99
C PRO A 561 7.22 -25.94 -6.93
N TRP A 562 6.04 -25.58 -7.43
CA TRP A 562 5.86 -24.70 -8.60
C TRP A 562 5.53 -23.23 -8.27
N THR A 563 5.39 -22.84 -7.00
CA THR A 563 4.86 -21.51 -6.61
C THR A 563 5.78 -20.31 -6.86
N SER A 564 7.11 -20.47 -6.74
CA SER A 564 8.09 -19.42 -7.11
C SER A 564 8.24 -19.29 -8.63
N TYR A 565 8.01 -20.38 -9.36
CA TYR A 565 7.86 -20.37 -10.81
C TYR A 565 6.56 -19.67 -11.23
N PHE A 566 5.48 -19.82 -10.48
CA PHE A 566 4.17 -19.28 -10.83
C PHE A 566 4.11 -17.74 -10.87
N SER A 567 4.70 -17.03 -9.91
CA SER A 567 4.67 -15.55 -9.91
C SER A 567 5.60 -14.93 -10.97
N SER A 568 6.76 -15.53 -11.21
CA SER A 568 7.63 -15.15 -12.33
C SER A 568 7.01 -15.49 -13.68
N LEU A 569 6.24 -16.58 -13.77
CA LEU A 569 5.43 -16.92 -14.94
C LEU A 569 4.26 -15.95 -15.13
N ILE A 570 3.56 -15.48 -14.09
CA ILE A 570 2.51 -14.46 -14.23
C ILE A 570 3.11 -13.17 -14.80
N ALA A 571 4.23 -12.70 -14.25
CA ALA A 571 4.91 -11.50 -14.75
C ALA A 571 5.41 -11.68 -16.20
N GLY A 572 6.01 -12.84 -16.52
CA GLY A 572 6.47 -13.19 -17.86
C GLY A 572 5.33 -13.42 -18.86
N TYR A 573 4.19 -13.95 -18.40
CA TYR A 573 2.98 -14.20 -19.17
C TYR A 573 2.25 -12.90 -19.47
N LEU A 574 2.10 -12.01 -18.47
CA LEU A 574 1.63 -10.64 -18.66
C LEU A 574 2.52 -9.90 -19.67
N TYR A 575 3.84 -10.01 -19.52
CA TYR A 575 4.81 -9.41 -20.44
C TYR A 575 4.69 -9.93 -21.88
N ASN A 576 4.63 -11.26 -22.06
CA ASN A 576 4.49 -11.86 -23.39
C ASN A 576 3.13 -11.54 -24.01
N ALA A 577 2.05 -11.52 -23.21
CA ALA A 577 0.74 -11.11 -23.66
C ALA A 577 0.74 -9.64 -24.10
N LEU A 578 1.32 -8.74 -23.31
CA LEU A 578 1.47 -7.32 -23.65
C LEU A 578 2.28 -7.11 -24.94
N LYS A 579 3.44 -7.78 -25.04
CA LYS A 579 4.35 -7.68 -26.19
C LYS A 579 3.74 -8.22 -27.48
N ASN A 580 3.00 -9.33 -27.40
CA ASN A 580 2.44 -10.01 -28.57
C ASN A 580 1.00 -9.56 -28.87
N SER A 581 0.35 -8.84 -27.95
CA SER A 581 -0.96 -8.28 -28.22
C SER A 581 -0.84 -7.19 -29.27
N LYS A 582 -1.56 -7.36 -30.39
CA LYS A 582 -1.89 -6.26 -31.32
C LYS A 582 -2.81 -5.22 -30.66
N ALA A 583 -3.12 -5.37 -29.37
CA ALA A 583 -3.96 -4.48 -28.60
C ALA A 583 -3.44 -3.03 -28.62
N PHE A 584 -2.12 -2.83 -28.76
CA PHE A 584 -1.50 -1.50 -28.85
C PHE A 584 -1.52 -0.87 -30.26
N GLU A 585 -1.84 -1.63 -31.32
CA GLU A 585 -1.93 -1.11 -32.70
C GLU A 585 -3.32 -0.52 -33.02
N VAL A 586 -4.35 -0.83 -32.22
CA VAL A 586 -5.78 -0.51 -32.48
C VAL A 586 -6.33 0.55 -31.50
N VAL A 587 -5.49 1.17 -30.67
CA VAL A 587 -5.93 2.01 -29.55
C VAL A 587 -6.50 3.36 -30.03
N GLY A 588 -7.77 3.36 -30.41
CA GLY A 588 -8.58 4.57 -30.50
C GLY A 588 -9.01 5.03 -29.10
N GLY A 589 -8.19 5.84 -28.42
CA GLY A 589 -8.61 6.54 -27.20
C GLY A 589 -7.59 6.67 -26.07
N MET A 590 -6.46 5.97 -26.11
CA MET A 590 -5.36 6.10 -25.15
C MET A 590 -4.19 6.81 -25.80
N SER A 591 -3.57 7.79 -25.12
CA SER A 591 -2.43 8.50 -25.70
C SER A 591 -1.23 7.56 -25.84
N ARG A 592 -0.47 7.73 -26.92
CA ARG A 592 0.76 6.95 -27.17
C ARG A 592 1.75 7.06 -26.00
N GLU A 593 1.75 8.21 -25.32
CA GLU A 593 2.54 8.49 -24.13
C GLU A 593 2.21 7.58 -22.93
N VAL A 594 0.92 7.25 -22.72
CA VAL A 594 0.49 6.32 -21.66
C VAL A 594 0.99 4.91 -21.93
N ILE A 595 0.93 4.48 -23.19
CA ILE A 595 1.43 3.17 -23.64
C ILE A 595 2.95 3.11 -23.50
N ASP A 596 3.66 4.14 -23.95
CA ASP A 596 5.12 4.20 -23.89
C ASP A 596 5.62 4.27 -22.43
N LEU A 597 4.92 4.99 -21.54
CA LEU A 597 5.21 5.01 -20.10
C LEU A 597 5.00 3.62 -19.47
N PHE A 598 3.89 2.96 -19.80
CA PHE A 598 3.59 1.62 -19.29
C PHE A 598 4.63 0.59 -19.73
N ILE A 599 4.99 0.60 -21.02
CA ILE A 599 6.03 -0.28 -21.57
C ILE A 599 7.38 0.05 -20.94
N GLY A 600 7.74 1.33 -20.80
CA GLY A 600 8.98 1.77 -20.17
C GLY A 600 9.12 1.31 -18.72
N LEU A 601 8.07 1.47 -17.92
CA LEU A 601 8.01 1.03 -16.52
C LEU A 601 8.02 -0.50 -16.41
N ALA A 602 7.22 -1.20 -17.23
CA ALA A 602 7.16 -2.66 -17.22
C ALA A 602 8.47 -3.32 -17.70
N LEU A 603 9.24 -2.62 -18.53
CA LEU A 603 10.53 -3.06 -19.03
C LEU A 603 11.69 -2.76 -18.08
N ALA A 604 11.58 -1.83 -17.12
CA ALA A 604 12.71 -1.49 -16.26
C ALA A 604 13.16 -2.72 -15.41
N PRO A 605 14.42 -3.19 -15.53
CA PRO A 605 14.93 -4.21 -14.62
C PRO A 605 14.95 -3.65 -13.20
N SER A 606 14.57 -4.46 -12.22
CA SER A 606 14.44 -4.00 -10.84
C SER A 606 14.95 -5.07 -9.89
N ASN A 607 15.91 -4.72 -9.04
CA ASN A 607 16.63 -5.64 -8.17
C ASN A 607 16.27 -5.48 -6.67
N ASP A 608 15.11 -4.89 -6.36
CA ASP A 608 14.95 -4.20 -5.07
C ASP A 608 14.20 -4.98 -3.98
N SER A 609 13.71 -6.20 -4.24
CA SER A 609 13.09 -7.02 -3.18
C SER A 609 14.04 -8.12 -2.72
N VAL A 610 14.81 -7.83 -1.69
CA VAL A 610 15.65 -8.81 -1.01
C VAL A 610 14.88 -9.36 0.20
N ILE A 611 14.69 -10.68 0.22
CA ILE A 611 14.19 -11.42 1.39
C ILE A 611 15.36 -12.09 2.08
N MET A 612 15.41 -12.00 3.41
CA MET A 612 16.37 -12.73 4.22
C MET A 612 15.67 -13.87 4.98
N SER A 613 16.18 -15.09 4.78
CA SER A 613 15.77 -16.29 5.53
C SER A 613 16.63 -16.45 6.81
N ARG A 614 16.09 -17.14 7.81
CA ARG A 614 16.09 -16.66 9.22
C ARG A 614 16.43 -17.71 10.29
N THR A 615 17.24 -18.72 10.04
CA THR A 615 17.30 -19.88 10.94
C THR A 615 18.52 -19.86 11.84
N GLN A 616 18.33 -20.12 13.13
CA GLN A 616 19.42 -20.08 14.09
C GLN A 616 20.01 -21.49 14.29
N ASN A 617 21.32 -21.61 14.09
CA ASN A 617 22.08 -22.70 14.70
C ASN A 617 22.92 -22.11 15.82
N ILE A 618 22.49 -22.28 17.07
CA ILE A 618 23.35 -22.04 18.24
C ILE A 618 24.59 -22.91 18.06
N LEU A 619 25.77 -22.30 18.09
CA LEU A 619 27.04 -23.03 18.00
C LEU A 619 27.16 -23.93 19.23
N LYS A 620 26.76 -25.20 19.11
CA LYS A 620 26.99 -26.21 20.16
C LYS A 620 28.50 -26.38 20.38
N ARG A 621 28.86 -26.61 21.64
CA ARG A 621 30.24 -26.67 22.17
C ARG A 621 31.21 -27.42 21.28
#